data_AF-A0A3N5H1M6-F1
#
_entry.id   AF-A0A3N5H1M6-F1
#
_cell.length_a   1.000
_cell.length_b   1.000
_cell.length_c   1.000
_cell.angle_alpha   90.00
_cell.angle_beta   90.00
_cell.angle_gamma   90.00
#
_symmetry.space_group_name_H-M   'P 1'
#
loop_
_entity.id
_entity.type
_entity.pdbx_description
1 polymer ?
#
loop_
_entity_poly.entity_id
_entity_poly.type
_entity_poly.pdbx_seq_one_letter_code
_entity_poly.pdbx_strand_id
1 'polypeptide(L)'
;MIPNRNFNYPTAVKFGAGRIKELAELCKANGIHRPLFVTDPGLAAMPMVKEIVADVKKAGLGIEVFSDVRPNPVEANIEAGVKAYKAGRHDGVIAFGGGSGLDVGKMIALMHDQNRSVFELEDIGDWWTRADATKIAPIIAVPTTAGTG
;
A
#
# COMPACT_ATOMS: atom_id res chain seq x y z
N MET A 1 26.03 -6.56 30.19
CA MET A 1 25.07 -5.47 30.49
C MET A 1 24.05 -5.48 29.38
N ILE A 2 22.77 -5.78 29.66
CA ILE A 2 21.73 -5.75 28.62
C ILE A 2 21.43 -4.28 28.33
N PRO A 3 21.55 -3.82 27.08
CA PRO A 3 21.33 -2.43 26.77
C PRO A 3 19.84 -2.07 26.87
N ASN A 4 19.54 -0.85 27.30
CA ASN A 4 18.17 -0.32 27.26
C ASN A 4 17.68 -0.27 25.81
N ARG A 5 16.43 -0.71 25.58
CA ARG A 5 15.79 -0.76 24.26
C ARG A 5 14.33 -0.31 24.38
N ASN A 6 13.88 0.46 23.39
CA ASN A 6 12.47 0.82 23.20
C ASN A 6 11.91 -0.03 22.05
N PHE A 7 10.66 -0.47 22.16
CA PHE A 7 9.95 -1.22 21.13
C PHE A 7 8.57 -0.60 20.92
N ASN A 8 8.25 -0.22 19.68
CA ASN A 8 6.98 0.37 19.31
C ASN A 8 6.51 -0.15 17.95
N TYR A 9 5.19 -0.26 17.80
CA TYR A 9 4.53 -0.37 16.51
C TYR A 9 3.89 0.98 16.19
N PRO A 10 4.56 1.86 15.44
CA PRO A 10 4.03 3.19 15.15
C PRO A 10 2.76 3.15 14.28
N THR A 11 2.53 2.05 13.58
CA THR A 11 1.37 1.84 12.71
C THR A 11 0.09 1.68 13.53
N ALA A 12 -0.91 2.52 13.27
CA ALA A 12 -2.25 2.37 13.86
C ALA A 12 -2.96 1.15 13.28
N VAL A 13 -3.34 0.19 14.14
CA VAL A 13 -4.04 -1.04 13.73
C VAL A 13 -5.53 -0.94 14.06
N LYS A 14 -6.37 -1.27 13.08
CA LYS A 14 -7.83 -1.36 13.23
C LYS A 14 -8.27 -2.80 12.95
N PHE A 15 -8.92 -3.44 13.91
CA PHE A 15 -9.32 -4.85 13.82
C PHE A 15 -10.77 -5.06 14.26
N GLY A 16 -11.43 -6.03 13.66
CA GLY A 16 -12.82 -6.40 13.93
C GLY A 16 -13.68 -6.47 12.67
N ALA A 17 -14.80 -7.19 12.75
CA ALA A 17 -15.77 -7.27 11.67
C ALA A 17 -16.33 -5.89 11.32
N GLY A 18 -16.52 -5.62 10.02
CA GLY A 18 -17.09 -4.36 9.53
C GLY A 18 -16.11 -3.17 9.50
N ARG A 19 -14.89 -3.30 10.05
CA ARG A 19 -13.91 -2.20 10.08
C ARG A 19 -13.52 -1.67 8.70
N ILE A 20 -13.64 -2.48 7.65
CA ILE A 20 -13.40 -2.05 6.26
C ILE A 20 -14.29 -0.86 5.84
N LYS A 21 -15.46 -0.69 6.46
CA LYS A 21 -16.37 0.43 6.18
C LYS A 21 -15.82 1.80 6.58
N GLU A 22 -14.76 1.83 7.38
CA GLU A 22 -14.10 3.08 7.79
C GLU A 22 -12.97 3.49 6.84
N LEU A 23 -12.69 2.71 5.78
CA LEU A 23 -11.54 2.92 4.89
C LEU A 23 -11.49 4.34 4.29
N ALA A 24 -12.63 4.88 3.89
CA ALA A 24 -12.69 6.23 3.32
C ALA A 24 -12.32 7.32 4.35
N GLU A 25 -12.79 7.19 5.59
CA GLU A 25 -12.46 8.13 6.66
C GLU A 25 -10.99 8.00 7.08
N LEU A 26 -10.45 6.78 7.07
CA LEU A 26 -9.02 6.55 7.28
C LEU A 26 -8.17 7.18 6.17
N CYS A 27 -8.60 7.11 4.91
CA CYS A 27 -7.92 7.80 3.79
C CYS A 27 -7.86 9.30 4.06
N LYS A 28 -9.01 9.93 4.35
CA LYS A 28 -9.08 11.38 4.64
C LYS A 28 -8.21 11.78 5.84
N ALA A 29 -8.25 10.99 6.92
CA ALA A 29 -7.45 11.24 8.12
C ALA A 29 -5.94 11.17 7.86
N ASN A 30 -5.50 10.44 6.83
CA ASN A 30 -4.11 10.35 6.40
C ASN A 30 -3.80 11.24 5.18
N GLY A 31 -4.69 12.17 4.82
CA GLY A 31 -4.49 13.10 3.70
C GLY A 31 -4.57 12.46 2.31
N ILE A 32 -5.17 11.26 2.20
CA ILE A 32 -5.31 10.53 0.94
C ILE A 32 -6.66 10.87 0.31
N HIS A 33 -6.65 11.56 -0.84
CA HIS A 33 -7.85 11.95 -1.58
C HIS A 33 -8.08 11.13 -2.86
N ARG A 34 -7.01 10.60 -3.45
CA ARG A 34 -7.01 9.83 -4.68
C ARG A 34 -6.14 8.57 -4.51
N PRO A 35 -6.57 7.59 -3.71
CA PRO A 35 -5.78 6.39 -3.48
C PRO A 35 -5.67 5.53 -4.74
N LEU A 36 -4.49 4.94 -4.95
CA LEU A 36 -4.34 3.78 -5.83
C LEU A 36 -4.66 2.52 -5.02
N PHE A 37 -5.68 1.77 -5.41
CA PHE A 37 -6.06 0.50 -4.79
C PHE A 37 -5.32 -0.65 -5.47
N VAL A 38 -4.34 -1.21 -4.77
CA VAL A 38 -3.42 -2.24 -5.26
C VAL A 38 -3.90 -3.61 -4.76
N THR A 39 -4.14 -4.55 -5.67
CA THR A 39 -4.62 -5.90 -5.35
C THR A 39 -4.25 -6.90 -6.44
N ASP A 40 -4.56 -8.19 -6.26
CA ASP A 40 -4.41 -9.21 -7.31
C ASP A 40 -5.66 -9.34 -8.20
N PRO A 41 -5.56 -9.96 -9.40
CA PRO A 41 -6.68 -10.07 -10.32
C PRO A 41 -7.86 -10.88 -9.76
N GLY A 42 -7.58 -11.87 -8.90
CA GLY A 42 -8.59 -12.72 -8.29
C GLY A 42 -9.47 -11.92 -7.33
N LEU A 43 -8.84 -11.18 -6.41
CA LEU A 43 -9.53 -10.28 -5.48
C LEU A 43 -10.23 -9.14 -6.21
N ALA A 44 -9.61 -8.54 -7.23
CA ALA A 44 -10.20 -7.45 -8.01
C ALA A 44 -11.57 -7.80 -8.63
N ALA A 45 -11.76 -9.06 -9.01
CA ALA A 45 -13.02 -9.55 -9.57
C ALA A 45 -14.13 -9.75 -8.52
N MET A 46 -13.79 -9.82 -7.23
CA MET A 46 -14.73 -10.15 -6.17
C MET A 46 -15.71 -9.01 -5.88
N PRO A 47 -16.98 -9.33 -5.51
CA PRO A 47 -17.98 -8.32 -5.12
C PRO A 47 -17.51 -7.40 -3.98
N MET A 48 -16.78 -7.94 -3.01
CA MET A 48 -16.23 -7.18 -1.88
C MET A 48 -15.35 -6.00 -2.34
N VAL A 49 -14.45 -6.20 -3.31
CA VAL A 49 -13.59 -5.11 -3.80
C VAL A 49 -14.43 -4.05 -4.53
N LYS A 50 -15.42 -4.47 -5.32
CA LYS A 50 -16.33 -3.54 -5.99
C LYS A 50 -17.11 -2.69 -5.00
N GLU A 51 -17.59 -3.30 -3.91
CA GLU A 51 -18.29 -2.60 -2.82
C GLU A 51 -17.37 -1.60 -2.11
N ILE A 52 -16.14 -2.00 -1.76
CA ILE A 52 -15.15 -1.12 -1.14
C ILE A 52 -14.86 0.10 -2.02
N VAL A 53 -14.59 -0.13 -3.32
CA VAL A 53 -14.31 0.95 -4.26
C VAL A 53 -15.51 1.88 -4.41
N ALA A 54 -16.73 1.33 -4.46
CA ALA A 54 -17.95 2.13 -4.53
C ALA A 54 -18.16 2.98 -3.27
N ASP A 55 -17.94 2.42 -2.08
CA ASP A 55 -18.05 3.13 -0.80
C ASP A 55 -17.05 4.29 -0.73
N VAL A 56 -15.80 4.05 -1.13
CA VAL A 56 -14.74 5.08 -1.18
C VAL A 56 -15.08 6.19 -2.19
N LYS A 57 -15.60 5.84 -3.38
CA LYS A 57 -16.08 6.84 -4.36
C LYS A 57 -17.27 7.65 -3.83
N LYS A 58 -18.23 6.99 -3.18
CA LYS A 58 -19.40 7.65 -2.58
C LYS A 58 -19.00 8.64 -1.48
N ALA A 59 -17.89 8.39 -0.80
CA ALA A 59 -17.29 9.29 0.18
C ALA A 59 -16.51 10.47 -0.44
N GLY A 60 -16.48 10.59 -1.78
CA GLY A 60 -15.88 11.70 -2.51
C GLY A 60 -14.41 11.51 -2.91
N LEU A 61 -13.86 10.30 -2.80
CA LEU A 61 -12.45 10.02 -3.08
C LEU A 61 -12.23 9.45 -4.50
N GLY A 62 -11.15 9.85 -5.16
CA GLY A 62 -10.82 9.51 -6.55
C GLY A 62 -10.12 8.16 -6.73
N ILE A 63 -10.65 7.09 -6.12
CA ILE A 63 -10.04 5.76 -6.12
C ILE A 63 -10.03 5.08 -7.51
N GLU A 64 -8.89 4.49 -7.87
CA GLU A 64 -8.74 3.60 -9.04
C GLU A 64 -8.04 2.30 -8.64
N VAL A 65 -8.26 1.22 -9.40
CA VAL A 65 -7.75 -0.12 -9.10
C VAL A 65 -6.58 -0.45 -10.01
N PHE A 66 -5.47 -0.86 -9.42
CA PHE A 66 -4.37 -1.56 -10.08
C PHE A 66 -4.36 -3.02 -9.60
N SER A 67 -4.59 -3.95 -10.53
CA SER A 67 -4.79 -5.36 -10.20
C SER A 67 -3.70 -6.30 -10.73
N ASP A 68 -2.65 -5.81 -11.37
CA ASP A 68 -1.59 -6.65 -11.95
C ASP A 68 -0.51 -7.05 -10.92
N VAL A 69 -0.97 -7.50 -9.75
CA VAL A 69 -0.13 -8.11 -8.72
C VAL A 69 -0.09 -9.61 -8.94
N ARG A 70 1.12 -10.17 -8.97
CA ARG A 70 1.37 -11.61 -9.10
C ARG A 70 1.92 -12.18 -7.79
N PRO A 71 1.71 -13.48 -7.51
CA PRO A 71 2.47 -14.18 -6.48
C PRO A 71 3.97 -14.04 -6.74
N ASN A 72 4.76 -13.86 -5.68
CA ASN A 72 6.21 -13.61 -5.75
C ASN A 72 6.52 -12.45 -6.72
N PRO A 73 6.06 -11.22 -6.40
CA PRO A 73 6.15 -10.08 -7.29
C PRO A 73 7.61 -9.76 -7.66
N VAL A 74 7.80 -9.28 -8.89
CA VAL A 74 9.10 -8.85 -9.42
C VAL A 74 9.12 -7.33 -9.63
N GLU A 75 10.29 -6.76 -9.93
CA GLU A 75 10.46 -5.32 -10.17
C GLU A 75 9.46 -4.77 -11.19
N ALA A 76 9.20 -5.51 -12.28
CA ALA A 76 8.23 -5.10 -13.30
C ALA A 76 6.81 -4.89 -12.76
N ASN A 77 6.38 -5.63 -11.72
CA ASN A 77 5.09 -5.40 -11.07
C ASN A 77 5.06 -4.05 -10.33
N ILE A 78 6.18 -3.69 -9.69
CA ILE A 78 6.34 -2.42 -8.97
C ILE A 78 6.35 -1.27 -9.99
N GLU A 79 7.13 -1.38 -11.07
CA GLU A 79 7.20 -0.35 -12.12
C GLU A 79 5.85 -0.08 -12.78
N ALA A 80 5.09 -1.15 -13.10
CA ALA A 80 3.74 -1.02 -13.64
C ALA A 80 2.81 -0.30 -12.66
N GLY A 81 2.89 -0.63 -11.38
CA GLY A 81 2.14 0.04 -10.31
C GLY A 81 2.53 1.50 -10.12
N VAL A 82 3.82 1.84 -10.15
CA VAL A 82 4.32 3.22 -10.08
C VAL A 82 3.86 4.03 -11.30
N LYS A 83 3.87 3.44 -12.49
CA LYS A 83 3.34 4.07 -13.70
C LYS A 83 1.85 4.37 -13.55
N ALA A 84 1.06 3.43 -13.04
CA ALA A 84 -0.35 3.64 -12.75
C ALA A 84 -0.56 4.74 -11.70
N TYR A 85 0.21 4.70 -10.60
CA TYR A 85 0.19 5.70 -9.54
C TYR A 85 0.37 7.13 -10.09
N LYS A 86 1.40 7.33 -10.91
CA LYS A 86 1.69 8.63 -11.53
C LYS A 86 0.64 9.05 -12.56
N ALA A 87 0.23 8.13 -13.43
CA ALA A 87 -0.74 8.43 -14.49
C ALA A 87 -2.11 8.86 -13.92
N GLY A 88 -2.56 8.20 -12.85
CA GLY A 88 -3.78 8.55 -12.14
C GLY A 88 -3.65 9.76 -11.21
N ARG A 89 -2.44 10.33 -11.05
CA ARG A 89 -2.12 11.41 -10.11
C ARG A 89 -2.53 11.08 -8.67
N HIS A 90 -2.28 9.83 -8.28
CA HIS A 90 -2.63 9.33 -6.96
C HIS A 90 -1.79 10.01 -5.87
N ASP A 91 -2.34 10.08 -4.65
CA ASP A 91 -1.73 10.75 -3.50
C ASP A 91 -1.56 9.82 -2.28
N GLY A 92 -1.89 8.54 -2.45
CA GLY A 92 -1.70 7.50 -1.44
C GLY A 92 -2.01 6.12 -2.01
N VAL A 93 -1.70 5.09 -1.23
CA VAL A 93 -1.89 3.68 -1.64
C VAL A 93 -2.81 2.96 -0.65
N ILE A 94 -3.74 2.18 -1.19
CA ILE A 94 -4.44 1.15 -0.42
C ILE A 94 -3.89 -0.19 -0.89
N ALA A 95 -3.12 -0.87 -0.05
CA ALA A 95 -2.58 -2.19 -0.35
C ALA A 95 -3.55 -3.26 0.19
N PHE A 96 -4.23 -3.97 -0.70
CA PHE A 96 -5.28 -4.91 -0.36
C PHE A 96 -4.93 -6.31 -0.83
N GLY A 97 -4.92 -7.29 0.09
CA GLY A 97 -4.68 -8.68 -0.26
C GLY A 97 -3.82 -9.44 0.74
N GLY A 98 -3.22 -10.56 0.29
CA GLY A 98 -2.17 -11.25 1.04
C GLY A 98 -0.80 -10.60 0.87
N GLY A 99 0.26 -11.27 1.31
CA GLY A 99 1.64 -10.75 1.31
C GLY A 99 2.06 -10.05 0.01
N SER A 100 1.84 -10.68 -1.15
CA SER A 100 2.22 -10.07 -2.45
C SER A 100 1.50 -8.74 -2.74
N GLY A 101 0.21 -8.62 -2.42
CA GLY A 101 -0.54 -7.37 -2.57
C GLY A 101 -0.04 -6.27 -1.62
N LEU A 102 0.28 -6.66 -0.39
CA LEU A 102 0.85 -5.75 0.60
C LEU A 102 2.24 -5.26 0.19
N ASP A 103 3.11 -6.15 -0.29
CA ASP A 103 4.48 -5.81 -0.66
C ASP A 103 4.53 -4.93 -1.90
N VAL A 104 3.76 -5.26 -2.95
CA VAL A 104 3.67 -4.39 -4.14
C VAL A 104 3.10 -3.03 -3.76
N GLY A 105 2.06 -2.97 -2.93
CA GLY A 105 1.50 -1.70 -2.46
C GLY A 105 2.51 -0.84 -1.69
N LYS A 106 3.27 -1.44 -0.76
CA LYS A 106 4.35 -0.76 -0.04
C LYS A 106 5.44 -0.27 -0.99
N MET A 107 5.83 -1.10 -1.96
CA MET A 107 6.87 -0.74 -2.92
C MET A 107 6.43 0.37 -3.87
N ILE A 108 5.17 0.41 -4.29
CA ILE A 108 4.64 1.55 -5.06
C ILE A 108 4.70 2.83 -4.21
N ALA A 109 4.22 2.77 -2.95
CA ALA A 109 4.25 3.91 -2.03
C ALA A 109 5.68 4.40 -1.72
N LEU A 110 6.65 3.49 -1.68
CA LEU A 110 8.07 3.81 -1.49
C LEU A 110 8.69 4.41 -2.76
N MET A 111 8.52 3.73 -3.89
CA MET A 111 9.30 3.94 -5.11
C MET A 111 8.75 5.00 -6.06
N HIS A 112 7.51 5.48 -5.86
CA HIS A 112 6.89 6.40 -6.83
C HIS A 112 7.72 7.68 -7.07
N ASP A 113 8.43 8.20 -6.08
CA ASP A 113 9.26 9.41 -6.24
C ASP A 113 10.74 9.21 -5.86
N GLN A 114 11.22 7.97 -5.90
CA GLN A 114 12.64 7.65 -5.73
C GLN A 114 13.37 7.73 -7.08
N ASN A 115 14.60 8.24 -7.06
CA ASN A 115 15.45 8.36 -8.25
C ASN A 115 16.53 7.26 -8.31
N ARG A 116 16.20 6.04 -7.87
CA ARG A 116 17.12 4.90 -7.78
C ARG A 116 16.37 3.58 -7.99
N SER A 117 17.10 2.49 -8.23
CA SER A 117 16.48 1.16 -8.30
C SER A 117 16.02 0.68 -6.93
N VAL A 118 14.98 -0.16 -6.89
CA VAL A 118 14.55 -0.85 -5.66
C VAL A 118 15.64 -1.77 -5.12
N PHE A 119 16.49 -2.33 -5.99
CA PHE A 119 17.61 -3.17 -5.59
C PHE A 119 18.68 -2.41 -4.79
N GLU A 120 18.75 -1.08 -4.94
CA GLU A 120 19.64 -0.26 -4.12
C GLU A 120 19.11 0.01 -2.71
N LEU A 121 17.91 -0.49 -2.39
CA LEU A 121 17.23 -0.38 -1.10
C LEU A 121 17.07 -1.74 -0.39
N GLU A 122 17.72 -2.79 -0.90
CA GLU A 122 17.71 -4.10 -0.25
C GLU A 122 18.31 -4.06 1.17
N ASP A 123 18.06 -5.11 1.94
CA ASP A 123 18.58 -5.30 3.29
C ASP A 123 20.07 -5.64 3.29
N ILE A 124 20.89 -4.68 2.85
CA ILE A 124 22.34 -4.75 2.77
C ILE A 124 22.89 -3.59 3.61
N GLY A 125 23.36 -3.89 4.83
CA GLY A 125 23.96 -2.86 5.70
C GLY A 125 23.00 -1.70 5.99
N ASP A 126 23.33 -0.50 5.51
CA ASP A 126 22.57 0.74 5.70
C ASP A 126 21.82 1.19 4.44
N TRP A 127 21.67 0.34 3.43
CA TRP A 127 21.10 0.72 2.13
C TRP A 127 19.67 1.27 2.25
N TRP A 128 18.91 0.86 3.27
CA TRP A 128 17.61 1.45 3.60
C TRP A 128 17.65 2.97 3.83
N THR A 129 18.79 3.54 4.28
CA THR A 129 18.98 4.99 4.48
C THR A 129 19.07 5.78 3.18
N ARG A 130 19.24 5.08 2.04
CA ARG A 130 19.31 5.70 0.72
C ARG A 130 17.93 6.14 0.22
N ALA A 131 16.85 5.58 0.76
CA ALA A 131 15.50 6.03 0.44
C ALA A 131 15.27 7.44 0.97
N ASP A 132 14.72 8.32 0.15
CA ASP A 132 14.21 9.59 0.63
C ASP A 132 12.88 9.35 1.35
N ALA A 133 12.93 9.28 2.68
CA ALA A 133 11.78 9.00 3.53
C ALA A 133 10.69 10.08 3.42
N THR A 134 11.03 11.32 3.05
CA THR A 134 10.06 12.43 2.93
C THR A 134 9.14 12.28 1.72
N LYS A 135 9.51 11.40 0.79
CA LYS A 135 8.80 11.15 -0.46
C LYS A 135 7.90 9.92 -0.43
N ILE A 136 7.92 9.14 0.64
CA ILE A 136 7.08 7.94 0.75
C ILE A 136 5.62 8.37 0.84
N ALA A 137 4.79 7.86 -0.07
CA ALA A 137 3.37 8.16 -0.08
C ALA A 137 2.69 7.55 1.16
N PRO A 138 1.65 8.20 1.72
CA PRO A 138 0.82 7.60 2.76
C PRO A 138 0.17 6.30 2.25
N ILE A 139 0.16 5.28 3.10
CA ILE A 139 -0.30 3.94 2.76
C ILE A 139 -1.23 3.38 3.84
N ILE A 140 -2.31 2.71 3.40
CA ILE A 140 -3.19 1.90 4.26
C ILE A 140 -3.11 0.45 3.78
N ALA A 141 -2.72 -0.45 4.68
CA ALA A 141 -2.69 -1.89 4.42
C ALA A 141 -3.98 -2.56 4.90
N VAL A 142 -4.59 -3.36 4.04
CA VAL A 142 -5.80 -4.15 4.30
C VAL A 142 -5.49 -5.63 4.01
N PRO A 143 -4.94 -6.37 5.00
CA PRO A 143 -4.61 -7.78 4.82
C PRO A 143 -5.87 -8.64 4.68
N THR A 144 -5.86 -9.58 3.74
CA THR A 144 -6.94 -10.58 3.55
C THR A 144 -6.55 -11.99 3.99
N THR A 145 -5.28 -12.20 4.35
CA THR A 145 -4.74 -13.49 4.81
C THR A 145 -4.11 -13.34 6.20
N ALA A 146 -4.36 -14.29 7.09
CA ALA A 146 -3.70 -14.37 8.39
C ALA A 146 -2.41 -15.19 8.28
N GLY A 147 -1.28 -14.53 7.99
CA GLY A 147 0.02 -15.21 7.88
C GLY A 147 1.20 -14.25 7.78
N THR A 148 1.28 -13.50 6.68
CA THR A 148 2.40 -12.61 6.35
C THR A 148 2.28 -11.21 6.97
N GLY A 149 1.63 -11.12 8.13
CA GLY A 149 1.34 -9.85 8.81
C GLY A 149 2.57 -9.25 9.46
#